data_AF-A0A1I0J9V0-F1
#
_entry.id   AF-A0A1I0J9V0-F1
#
_cell.length_a   1.000
_cell.length_b   1.000
_cell.length_c   1.000
_cell.angle_alpha   90.00
_cell.angle_beta   90.00
_cell.angle_gamma   90.00
#
_symmetry.space_group_name_H-M   'P 1'
#
loop_
_entity.id
_entity.type
_entity.pdbx_description
1 polymer ?
#
loop_
_entity_poly.entity_id
_entity_poly.type
_entity_poly.pdbx_seq_one_letter_code
_entity_poly.pdbx_strand_id
1 'polypeptide(L)'
;MDQDPFKEYLIQTEPNKRDKGYAWHTAIGLQAVDGLKPSKYLLDTAIQNIEGQISLDEAQRLLDAYYEENPRTDETVRTEEADKVSVRIAKLLSEKAFSFTPNEYLSIHRKLFVGIYGHAGKIRDYNITKKEWVLDGETVLYGSASELRATLEYDFSQEKNYSYKGLSMDEIIHHLAIFVSRLWQIHIFGEGNTRTTAVFFIKYLRTLGFDATNDIFAENAWYFRNALVRANYNNLTKGIHETTEYLELFLENLLCDKHHELHNRTLHVSGRYKHDQKADIETQKPDIETQKADIDIWEIYGESLEAFTSKTLAHIQNMYNSLGVNVVFGRSDMQKITKLGASRASDLLKDLVHAQIIEAVSGLGKGKYRFCEK
;
A
#
# COMPACT_ATOMS: atom_id res chain seq x y z
N MET A 1 2.76 -3.52 -20.83
CA MET A 1 1.32 -3.30 -20.64
C MET A 1 0.83 -4.49 -19.83
N ASP A 2 0.72 -4.30 -18.52
CA ASP A 2 0.31 -5.31 -17.55
C ASP A 2 -1.00 -4.76 -16.96
N GLN A 3 -2.13 -5.09 -17.58
CA GLN A 3 -3.44 -4.64 -17.10
C GLN A 3 -3.90 -5.61 -16.02
N ASP A 4 -4.23 -5.06 -14.86
CA ASP A 4 -4.83 -5.82 -13.75
C ASP A 4 -6.12 -6.53 -14.24
N PRO A 5 -6.15 -7.87 -14.23
CA PRO A 5 -7.28 -8.64 -14.76
C PRO A 5 -8.56 -8.48 -13.94
N PHE A 6 -8.49 -7.88 -12.73
CA PHE A 6 -9.67 -7.73 -11.87
C PHE A 6 -10.44 -6.43 -12.09
N LYS A 7 -9.84 -5.42 -12.73
CA LYS A 7 -10.47 -4.10 -12.90
C LYS A 7 -11.77 -4.16 -13.68
N GLU A 8 -11.85 -4.99 -14.71
CA GLU A 8 -13.06 -5.15 -15.50
C GLU A 8 -14.23 -5.69 -14.68
N TYR A 9 -13.97 -6.50 -13.65
CA TYR A 9 -15.00 -7.10 -12.80
C TYR A 9 -15.60 -6.11 -11.80
N LEU A 10 -14.87 -5.07 -11.41
CA LEU A 10 -15.37 -4.03 -10.51
C LEU A 10 -16.45 -3.16 -11.16
N ILE A 11 -16.43 -3.05 -12.49
CA ILE A 11 -17.35 -2.22 -13.29
C ILE A 11 -18.51 -3.07 -13.87
N GLN A 12 -18.54 -4.39 -13.59
CA GLN A 12 -19.60 -5.28 -14.09
C GLN A 12 -20.97 -4.93 -13.52
N THR A 13 -22.00 -5.10 -14.37
CA THR A 13 -23.41 -4.87 -13.99
C THR A 13 -24.03 -6.08 -13.29
N GLU A 14 -23.49 -7.29 -13.49
CA GLU A 14 -23.93 -8.50 -12.81
C GLU A 14 -23.47 -8.51 -11.34
N PRO A 15 -24.37 -8.39 -10.35
CA PRO A 15 -23.99 -8.22 -8.95
C PRO A 15 -23.11 -9.38 -8.43
N ASN A 16 -23.42 -10.61 -8.83
CA ASN A 16 -22.67 -11.79 -8.40
C ASN A 16 -21.22 -11.79 -8.93
N LYS A 17 -20.98 -11.35 -10.17
CA LYS A 17 -19.63 -11.25 -10.74
C LYS A 17 -18.87 -10.09 -10.11
N ARG A 18 -19.54 -8.95 -9.90
CA ARG A 18 -18.96 -7.77 -9.25
C ARG A 18 -18.52 -8.08 -7.82
N ASP A 19 -19.38 -8.71 -7.02
CA ASP A 19 -19.09 -9.04 -5.62
C ASP A 19 -17.94 -10.05 -5.49
N LYS A 20 -17.90 -11.06 -6.38
CA LYS A 20 -16.76 -12.00 -6.47
C LYS A 20 -15.49 -11.31 -6.93
N GLY A 21 -15.57 -10.46 -7.95
CA GLY A 21 -14.44 -9.68 -8.46
C GLY A 21 -13.82 -8.82 -7.36
N TYR A 22 -14.65 -8.09 -6.62
CA TYR A 22 -14.23 -7.35 -5.44
C TYR A 22 -13.55 -8.24 -4.39
N ALA A 23 -14.17 -9.38 -4.04
CA ALA A 23 -13.65 -10.27 -3.01
C ALA A 23 -12.27 -10.83 -3.38
N TRP A 24 -12.07 -11.23 -4.64
CA TRP A 24 -10.79 -11.71 -5.14
C TRP A 24 -9.74 -10.61 -5.28
N HIS A 25 -10.12 -9.46 -5.83
CA HIS A 25 -9.21 -8.33 -6.00
C HIS A 25 -8.66 -7.88 -4.64
N THR A 26 -9.55 -7.70 -3.65
CA THR A 26 -9.17 -7.38 -2.27
C THR A 26 -8.29 -8.46 -1.66
N ALA A 27 -8.65 -9.73 -1.83
CA ALA A 27 -7.90 -10.85 -1.28
C ALA A 27 -6.46 -10.93 -1.79
N ILE A 28 -6.27 -10.72 -3.09
CA ILE A 28 -4.98 -10.75 -3.78
C ILE A 28 -4.15 -9.52 -3.41
N GLY A 29 -4.74 -8.32 -3.45
CA GLY A 29 -4.04 -7.08 -3.12
C GLY A 29 -3.56 -7.02 -1.67
N LEU A 30 -4.33 -7.59 -0.73
CA LEU A 30 -3.94 -7.67 0.68
C LEU A 30 -2.66 -8.50 0.94
N GLN A 31 -2.20 -9.33 -0.01
CA GLN A 31 -0.94 -10.06 0.13
C GLN A 31 0.29 -9.14 0.06
N ALA A 32 0.17 -8.00 -0.64
CA ALA A 32 1.25 -7.01 -0.78
C ALA A 32 1.66 -6.38 0.55
N VAL A 33 0.80 -6.44 1.58
CA VAL A 33 1.10 -5.98 2.96
C VAL A 33 2.38 -6.60 3.50
N ASP A 34 2.60 -7.87 3.21
CA ASP A 34 3.78 -8.64 3.65
C ASP A 34 4.79 -8.82 2.51
N GLY A 35 4.67 -8.02 1.43
CA GLY A 35 5.51 -8.12 0.24
C GLY A 35 5.32 -9.41 -0.56
N LEU A 36 4.23 -10.15 -0.30
CA LEU A 36 3.97 -11.44 -0.93
C LEU A 36 3.38 -11.26 -2.32
N LYS A 37 3.81 -12.11 -3.24
CA LYS A 37 3.30 -12.15 -4.61
C LYS A 37 2.53 -13.45 -4.85
N PRO A 38 1.24 -13.36 -5.19
CA PRO A 38 0.46 -14.49 -5.65
C PRO A 38 1.02 -15.15 -6.91
N SER A 39 0.72 -16.44 -7.09
CA SER A 39 1.09 -17.16 -8.30
C SER A 39 0.15 -16.85 -9.45
N LYS A 40 0.63 -17.09 -10.68
CA LYS A 40 -0.24 -17.06 -11.88
C LYS A 40 -1.39 -18.08 -11.76
N TYR A 41 -1.13 -19.24 -11.15
CA TYR A 41 -2.14 -20.28 -10.96
C TYR A 41 -3.30 -19.78 -10.10
N LEU A 42 -3.04 -18.98 -9.05
CA LEU A 42 -4.10 -18.32 -8.28
C LEU A 42 -4.90 -17.35 -9.15
N LEU A 43 -4.24 -16.51 -9.95
CA LEU A 43 -4.93 -15.52 -10.80
C LEU A 43 -5.90 -16.23 -11.77
N ASP A 44 -5.43 -17.28 -12.44
CA ASP A 44 -6.24 -18.09 -13.34
C ASP A 44 -7.40 -18.77 -12.59
N THR A 45 -7.17 -19.25 -11.37
CA THR A 45 -8.20 -19.85 -10.50
C THR A 45 -9.25 -18.84 -10.04
N ALA A 46 -8.83 -17.61 -9.70
CA ALA A 46 -9.72 -16.53 -9.30
C ALA A 46 -10.66 -16.14 -10.45
N ILE A 47 -10.14 -16.00 -11.67
CA ILE A 47 -10.93 -15.72 -12.87
C ILE A 47 -11.97 -16.81 -13.10
N GLN A 48 -11.59 -18.09 -13.03
CA GLN A 48 -12.54 -19.21 -13.16
C GLN A 48 -13.67 -19.14 -12.11
N ASN A 49 -13.36 -18.73 -10.87
CA ASN A 49 -14.38 -18.58 -9.84
C ASN A 49 -15.31 -17.38 -10.08
N ILE A 50 -14.77 -16.24 -10.52
CA ILE A 50 -15.53 -15.05 -10.87
C ILE A 50 -16.49 -15.36 -12.03
N GLU A 51 -16.00 -16.06 -13.06
CA GLU A 51 -16.81 -16.52 -14.19
C GLU A 51 -17.81 -17.63 -13.85
N GLY A 52 -17.78 -18.16 -12.62
CA GLY A 52 -18.71 -19.18 -12.15
C GLY A 52 -18.43 -20.58 -12.67
N GLN A 53 -17.23 -20.82 -13.21
CA GLN A 53 -16.80 -22.13 -13.69
C GLN A 53 -16.46 -23.07 -12.52
N ILE A 54 -15.99 -22.50 -11.41
CA ILE A 54 -15.70 -23.21 -10.16
C ILE A 54 -16.28 -22.44 -8.96
N SER A 55 -16.59 -23.15 -7.89
CA SER A 55 -16.90 -22.60 -6.57
C SER A 55 -15.63 -22.23 -5.79
N LEU A 56 -15.78 -21.47 -4.70
CA LEU A 56 -14.64 -21.14 -3.82
C LEU A 56 -14.08 -22.36 -3.10
N ASP A 57 -14.92 -23.36 -2.82
CA ASP A 57 -14.49 -24.63 -2.25
C ASP A 57 -13.69 -25.47 -3.25
N GLU A 58 -14.05 -25.42 -4.53
CA GLU A 58 -13.26 -26.04 -5.61
C GLU A 58 -11.94 -25.31 -5.82
N ALA A 59 -11.95 -23.97 -5.82
CA ALA A 59 -10.72 -23.17 -5.90
C ALA A 59 -9.73 -23.51 -4.76
N GLN A 60 -10.23 -23.66 -3.53
CA GLN A 60 -9.41 -24.09 -2.39
C GLN A 60 -8.83 -25.50 -2.62
N ARG A 61 -9.64 -26.47 -3.04
CA ARG A 61 -9.17 -27.85 -3.31
C ARG A 61 -8.13 -27.91 -4.42
N LEU A 62 -8.34 -27.15 -5.50
CA LEU A 62 -7.41 -27.07 -6.63
C LEU A 62 -6.04 -26.53 -6.19
N LEU A 63 -6.02 -25.48 -5.36
CA LEU A 63 -4.77 -24.95 -4.81
C LEU A 63 -4.11 -25.89 -3.81
N ASP A 64 -4.88 -26.56 -2.96
CA ASP A 64 -4.31 -27.54 -2.03
C ASP A 64 -3.63 -28.68 -2.81
N ALA A 65 -4.29 -29.23 -3.83
CA ALA A 65 -3.71 -30.25 -4.71
C ALA A 65 -2.49 -29.74 -5.49
N TYR A 66 -2.55 -28.52 -6.03
CA TYR A 66 -1.42 -27.90 -6.74
C TYR A 66 -0.15 -27.85 -5.88
N TYR A 67 -0.27 -27.46 -4.60
CA TYR A 67 0.86 -27.37 -3.69
C TYR A 67 1.26 -28.70 -3.05
N GLU A 68 0.37 -29.69 -3.01
CA GLU A 68 0.72 -31.08 -2.66
C GLU A 68 1.58 -31.73 -3.77
N GLU A 69 1.25 -31.49 -5.04
CA GLU A 69 1.99 -32.00 -6.19
C GLU A 69 3.28 -31.21 -6.47
N ASN A 70 3.30 -29.92 -6.09
CA ASN A 70 4.42 -29.01 -6.27
C ASN A 70 4.89 -28.47 -4.90
N PRO A 71 5.43 -29.33 -4.03
CA PRO A 71 5.89 -28.91 -2.71
C PRO A 71 7.01 -27.88 -2.83
N ARG A 72 7.01 -26.90 -1.92
CA ARG A 72 8.03 -25.85 -1.91
C ARG A 72 9.41 -26.47 -1.74
N THR A 73 10.36 -25.97 -2.53
CA THR A 73 11.78 -26.29 -2.40
C THR A 73 12.54 -25.29 -1.52
N ASP A 74 11.97 -24.11 -1.30
CA ASP A 74 12.54 -23.02 -0.50
C ASP A 74 11.47 -22.49 0.47
N GLU A 75 11.73 -22.62 1.76
CA GLU A 75 10.83 -22.15 2.82
C GLU A 75 10.70 -20.62 2.87
N THR A 76 11.66 -19.87 2.30
CA THR A 76 11.62 -18.41 2.25
C THR A 76 10.63 -17.90 1.21
N VAL A 77 10.27 -18.73 0.23
CA VAL A 77 9.26 -18.42 -0.78
C VAL A 77 7.86 -18.64 -0.19
N ARG A 78 7.14 -17.55 0.02
CA ARG A 78 5.81 -17.54 0.67
C ARG A 78 4.63 -17.40 -0.30
N THR A 79 4.81 -17.80 -1.57
CA THR A 79 3.76 -17.73 -2.60
C THR A 79 2.55 -18.60 -2.28
N GLU A 80 2.72 -19.83 -1.77
CA GLU A 80 1.58 -20.67 -1.37
C GLU A 80 0.77 -20.04 -0.23
N GLU A 81 1.43 -19.34 0.71
CA GLU A 81 0.70 -18.59 1.72
C GLU A 81 -0.15 -17.51 1.05
N ALA A 82 0.43 -16.72 0.15
CA ALA A 82 -0.29 -15.68 -0.58
C ALA A 82 -1.53 -16.26 -1.27
N ASP A 83 -1.37 -17.40 -1.95
CA ASP A 83 -2.44 -18.04 -2.71
C ASP A 83 -3.54 -18.61 -1.81
N LYS A 84 -3.18 -19.46 -0.85
CA LYS A 84 -4.15 -20.10 0.05
C LYS A 84 -4.87 -19.06 0.90
N VAL A 85 -4.16 -18.05 1.41
CA VAL A 85 -4.76 -16.98 2.19
C VAL A 85 -5.69 -16.14 1.32
N SER A 86 -5.36 -15.86 0.06
CA SER A 86 -6.25 -15.11 -0.83
C SER A 86 -7.61 -15.81 -1.02
N VAL A 87 -7.63 -17.11 -1.28
CA VAL A 87 -8.91 -17.84 -1.43
C VAL A 87 -9.74 -17.78 -0.15
N ARG A 88 -9.07 -17.89 1.01
CA ARG A 88 -9.72 -17.82 2.32
C ARG A 88 -10.27 -16.43 2.62
N ILE A 89 -9.58 -15.37 2.21
CA ILE A 89 -10.09 -13.99 2.27
C ILE A 89 -11.31 -13.85 1.37
N ALA A 90 -11.23 -14.26 0.09
CA ALA A 90 -12.32 -14.16 -0.87
C ALA A 90 -13.59 -14.90 -0.36
N LYS A 91 -13.40 -16.08 0.25
CA LYS A 91 -14.46 -16.83 0.93
C LYS A 91 -15.06 -16.08 2.11
N LEU A 92 -14.25 -15.57 3.02
CA LEU A 92 -14.73 -14.79 4.17
C LEU A 92 -15.46 -13.50 3.77
N LEU A 93 -15.03 -12.83 2.71
CA LEU A 93 -15.68 -11.64 2.19
C LEU A 93 -16.99 -11.95 1.45
N SER A 94 -17.13 -13.18 0.95
CA SER A 94 -18.37 -13.67 0.31
C SER A 94 -19.39 -14.20 1.34
N GLU A 95 -18.97 -14.50 2.58
CA GLU A 95 -19.85 -14.92 3.68
C GLU A 95 -20.68 -13.73 4.21
N LYS A 96 -22.01 -13.89 4.27
CA LYS A 96 -22.92 -12.89 4.88
C LYS A 96 -22.91 -12.89 6.41
N ALA A 97 -22.58 -14.03 7.02
CA ALA A 97 -22.53 -14.15 8.47
C ALA A 97 -21.32 -13.37 9.03
N PHE A 98 -21.55 -12.65 10.13
CA PHE A 98 -20.52 -11.96 10.89
C PHE A 98 -21.03 -11.71 12.31
N SER A 99 -20.12 -11.68 13.28
CA SER A 99 -20.43 -11.32 14.66
C SER A 99 -19.37 -10.37 15.18
N PHE A 100 -19.77 -9.18 15.62
CA PHE A 100 -18.83 -8.21 16.20
C PHE A 100 -18.40 -8.66 17.60
N THR A 101 -17.40 -9.55 17.67
CA THR A 101 -16.88 -10.11 18.92
C THR A 101 -15.37 -10.39 18.85
N PRO A 102 -14.65 -10.39 19.98
CA PRO A 102 -13.25 -10.81 20.05
C PRO A 102 -13.02 -12.22 19.45
N ASN A 103 -13.94 -13.16 19.69
CA ASN A 103 -13.84 -14.52 19.16
C ASN A 103 -13.95 -14.58 17.64
N GLU A 104 -14.76 -13.73 17.03
CA GLU A 104 -14.84 -13.64 15.57
C GLU A 104 -13.50 -13.14 14.98
N TYR A 105 -12.86 -12.17 15.63
CA TYR A 105 -11.54 -11.68 15.23
C TYR A 105 -10.47 -12.80 15.26
N LEU A 106 -10.41 -13.56 16.36
CA LEU A 106 -9.54 -14.74 16.47
C LEU A 106 -9.90 -15.84 15.45
N SER A 107 -11.19 -16.03 15.19
CA SER A 107 -11.71 -17.02 14.23
C SER A 107 -11.35 -16.67 12.79
N ILE A 108 -11.43 -15.39 12.40
CA ILE A 108 -10.96 -14.90 11.10
C ILE A 108 -9.49 -15.25 10.92
N HIS A 109 -8.63 -14.91 11.88
CA HIS A 109 -7.21 -15.27 11.80
C HIS A 109 -7.01 -16.78 11.66
N ARG A 110 -7.74 -17.59 12.44
CA ARG A 110 -7.67 -19.05 12.31
C ARG A 110 -8.04 -19.51 10.90
N LYS A 111 -9.17 -19.05 10.37
CA LYS A 111 -9.65 -19.41 9.02
C LYS A 111 -8.66 -19.01 7.94
N LEU A 112 -8.03 -17.84 8.07
CA LEU A 112 -7.03 -17.36 7.11
C LEU A 112 -5.75 -18.22 7.14
N PHE A 113 -5.25 -18.57 8.31
CA PHE A 113 -3.88 -19.08 8.46
C PHE A 113 -3.78 -20.54 8.92
N VAL A 114 -4.88 -21.27 9.07
CA VAL A 114 -4.85 -22.70 9.43
C VAL A 114 -4.01 -23.49 8.43
N GLY A 115 -3.10 -24.34 8.93
CA GLY A 115 -2.15 -25.10 8.11
C GLY A 115 -0.98 -24.28 7.53
N ILE A 116 -1.00 -22.94 7.65
CA ILE A 116 0.12 -22.06 7.30
C ILE A 116 0.93 -21.72 8.55
N TYR A 117 0.24 -21.34 9.63
CA TYR A 117 0.86 -21.05 10.92
C TYR A 117 0.38 -22.03 12.00
N GLY A 118 1.32 -22.62 12.75
CA GLY A 118 0.98 -23.48 13.90
C GLY A 118 0.23 -22.75 15.04
N HIS A 119 0.26 -21.41 15.03
CA HIS A 119 -0.42 -20.53 15.98
C HIS A 119 -1.68 -19.87 15.41
N ALA A 120 -2.22 -20.33 14.28
CA ALA A 120 -3.40 -19.72 13.65
C ALA A 120 -4.59 -19.60 14.62
N GLY A 121 -5.00 -18.36 14.91
CA GLY A 121 -6.12 -18.02 15.80
C GLY A 121 -5.77 -18.01 17.29
N LYS A 122 -4.49 -18.22 17.64
CA LYS A 122 -4.01 -18.16 19.02
C LYS A 122 -3.46 -16.77 19.30
N ILE A 123 -3.80 -16.25 20.47
CA ILE A 123 -3.19 -15.05 21.04
C ILE A 123 -1.71 -15.38 21.34
N ARG A 124 -0.78 -14.51 20.93
CA ARG A 124 0.65 -14.69 21.24
C ARG A 124 0.90 -14.58 22.75
N ASP A 125 1.90 -15.31 23.23
CA ASP A 125 2.33 -15.33 24.63
C ASP A 125 3.69 -14.65 24.85
N TYR A 126 4.19 -13.93 23.83
CA TYR A 126 5.45 -13.20 23.84
C TYR A 126 5.29 -11.78 23.30
N ASN A 127 6.20 -10.87 23.68
CA ASN A 127 6.22 -9.49 23.19
C ASN A 127 6.89 -9.40 21.83
N ILE A 128 6.46 -8.44 21.02
CA ILE A 128 6.96 -8.22 19.65
C ILE A 128 7.52 -6.81 19.53
N THR A 129 8.53 -6.68 18.69
CA THR A 129 9.05 -5.41 18.19
C THR A 129 9.22 -5.56 16.68
N LYS A 130 8.80 -4.56 15.90
CA LYS A 130 8.93 -4.57 14.45
C LYS A 130 9.56 -3.27 14.00
N LYS A 131 10.58 -3.35 13.15
CA LYS A 131 11.18 -2.17 12.53
C LYS A 131 10.25 -1.68 11.44
N GLU A 132 9.92 -0.40 11.52
CA GLU A 132 8.96 0.23 10.63
C GLU A 132 9.68 1.20 9.70
N TRP A 133 9.66 0.91 8.39
CA TRP A 133 10.27 1.80 7.39
C TRP A 133 9.73 3.23 7.51
N VAL A 134 8.42 3.36 7.65
CA VAL A 134 7.72 4.65 7.78
C VAL A 134 8.14 5.43 9.03
N LEU A 135 8.78 4.76 10.01
CA LEU A 135 9.28 5.34 11.26
C LEU A 135 10.82 5.42 11.31
N ASP A 136 11.53 5.41 10.18
CA ASP A 136 13.01 5.36 10.16
C ASP A 136 13.59 4.13 10.90
N GLY A 137 12.87 3.00 10.86
CA GLY A 137 13.27 1.75 11.51
C GLY A 137 12.92 1.65 13.00
N GLU A 138 12.28 2.67 13.57
CA GLU A 138 11.69 2.61 14.92
C GLU A 138 10.49 1.66 14.94
N THR A 139 9.94 1.40 16.13
CA THR A 139 8.84 0.44 16.36
C THR A 139 7.62 1.12 16.97
N VAL A 140 6.44 0.64 16.63
CA VAL A 140 5.23 0.87 17.43
C VAL A 140 5.36 0.11 18.75
N LEU A 141 4.76 0.65 19.82
CA LEU A 141 4.57 -0.08 21.08
C LEU A 141 3.33 -0.96 20.96
N TYR A 142 3.54 -2.24 20.70
CA TYR A 142 2.47 -3.23 20.65
C TYR A 142 2.03 -3.68 22.04
N GLY A 143 0.83 -4.28 22.13
CA GLY A 143 0.29 -4.78 23.40
C GLY A 143 1.21 -5.77 24.12
N SER A 144 1.32 -5.66 25.44
CA SER A 144 2.03 -6.65 26.28
C SER A 144 1.32 -7.99 26.20
N ALA A 145 2.08 -9.08 26.04
CA ALA A 145 1.55 -10.45 25.98
C ALA A 145 0.61 -10.80 27.15
N SER A 146 0.86 -10.27 28.35
CA SER A 146 0.02 -10.50 29.53
C SER A 146 -1.37 -9.87 29.42
N GLU A 147 -1.51 -8.79 28.65
CA GLU A 147 -2.71 -7.95 28.63
C GLU A 147 -3.55 -8.14 27.37
N LEU A 148 -3.04 -8.81 26.34
CA LEU A 148 -3.63 -8.85 24.99
C LEU A 148 -5.12 -9.20 24.96
N ARG A 149 -5.53 -10.20 25.74
CA ARG A 149 -6.94 -10.59 25.81
C ARG A 149 -7.80 -9.49 26.43
N ALA A 150 -7.35 -8.91 27.54
CA ALA A 150 -8.06 -7.85 28.22
C ALA A 150 -8.14 -6.58 27.36
N THR A 151 -7.06 -6.21 26.66
CA THR A 151 -7.06 -5.07 25.72
C THR A 151 -8.02 -5.30 24.55
N LEU A 152 -8.02 -6.51 23.96
CA LEU A 152 -8.96 -6.85 22.88
C LEU A 152 -10.42 -6.76 23.35
N GLU A 153 -10.74 -7.34 24.51
CA GLU A 153 -12.08 -7.29 25.07
C GLU A 153 -12.51 -5.86 25.41
N TYR A 154 -11.59 -5.05 25.93
CA TYR A 154 -11.81 -3.64 26.21
C TYR A 154 -12.14 -2.85 24.94
N ASP A 155 -11.30 -2.93 23.89
CA ASP A 155 -11.51 -2.15 22.65
C ASP A 155 -12.82 -2.53 21.95
N PHE A 156 -13.15 -3.83 21.90
CA PHE A 156 -14.45 -4.28 21.38
C PHE A 156 -15.62 -3.76 22.23
N SER A 157 -15.46 -3.68 23.55
CA SER A 157 -16.50 -3.13 24.42
C SER A 157 -16.72 -1.63 24.19
N GLN A 158 -15.64 -0.87 23.97
CA GLN A 158 -15.73 0.57 23.68
C GLN A 158 -16.51 0.78 22.38
N GLU A 159 -16.14 0.05 21.33
CA GLU A 159 -16.79 0.16 20.03
C GLU A 159 -18.25 -0.27 20.06
N LYS A 160 -18.56 -1.39 20.73
CA LYS A 160 -19.93 -1.89 20.87
C LYS A 160 -20.86 -0.90 21.59
N ASN A 161 -20.32 -0.11 22.52
CA ASN A 161 -21.07 0.89 23.28
C ASN A 161 -21.09 2.27 22.59
N TYR A 162 -20.38 2.44 21.48
CA TYR A 162 -20.35 3.69 20.73
C TYR A 162 -21.62 3.89 19.90
N SER A 163 -22.12 5.11 19.84
CA SER A 163 -23.31 5.46 19.06
C SER A 163 -22.93 6.38 17.90
N TYR A 164 -23.10 5.89 16.68
CA TYR A 164 -22.94 6.67 15.45
C TYR A 164 -24.09 7.66 15.17
N LYS A 165 -25.16 7.62 15.96
CA LYS A 165 -26.36 8.43 15.73
C LYS A 165 -26.06 9.93 15.83
N GLY A 166 -26.36 10.67 14.77
CA GLY A 166 -26.28 12.13 14.72
C GLY A 166 -24.89 12.68 14.41
N LEU A 167 -23.92 11.80 14.12
CA LEU A 167 -22.58 12.19 13.69
C LEU A 167 -22.56 12.54 12.20
N SER A 168 -21.70 13.48 11.84
CA SER A 168 -21.27 13.73 10.47
C SER A 168 -20.39 12.60 9.94
N MET A 169 -20.23 12.52 8.62
CA MET A 169 -19.39 11.50 8.01
C MET A 169 -17.92 11.62 8.44
N ASP A 170 -17.40 12.84 8.59
CA ASP A 170 -16.03 13.07 9.05
C ASP A 170 -15.81 12.56 10.48
N GLU A 171 -16.78 12.78 11.38
CA GLU A 171 -16.74 12.23 12.75
C GLU A 171 -16.80 10.70 12.76
N ILE A 172 -17.62 10.10 11.89
CA ILE A 172 -17.71 8.65 11.73
C ILE A 172 -16.36 8.08 11.24
N ILE A 173 -15.77 8.70 10.22
CA ILE A 173 -14.48 8.31 9.65
C ILE A 173 -13.36 8.42 10.68
N HIS A 174 -13.28 9.54 11.39
CA HIS A 174 -12.30 9.73 12.46
C HIS A 174 -12.41 8.67 13.55
N HIS A 175 -13.63 8.39 14.02
CA HIS A 175 -13.88 7.35 15.01
C HIS A 175 -13.49 5.95 14.51
N LEU A 176 -13.87 5.61 13.27
CA LEU A 176 -13.49 4.34 12.64
C LEU A 176 -11.97 4.21 12.48
N ALA A 177 -11.27 5.29 12.12
CA ALA A 177 -9.82 5.33 12.04
C ALA A 177 -9.16 5.01 13.39
N ILE A 178 -9.65 5.61 14.48
CA ILE A 178 -9.20 5.32 15.84
C ILE A 178 -9.48 3.87 16.23
N PHE A 179 -10.69 3.38 15.96
CA PHE A 179 -11.06 2.01 16.33
C PHE A 179 -10.16 0.97 15.65
N VAL A 180 -10.01 1.06 14.32
CA VAL A 180 -9.20 0.08 13.57
C VAL A 180 -7.70 0.23 13.85
N SER A 181 -7.21 1.44 14.12
CA SER A 181 -5.80 1.66 14.50
C SER A 181 -5.49 1.02 15.85
N ARG A 182 -6.34 1.20 16.86
CA ARG A 182 -6.18 0.58 18.19
C ARG A 182 -6.27 -0.93 18.14
N LEU A 183 -7.27 -1.46 17.43
CA LEU A 183 -7.42 -2.91 17.21
C LEU A 183 -6.15 -3.52 16.59
N TRP A 184 -5.57 -2.83 15.59
CA TRP A 184 -4.31 -3.25 14.99
C TRP A 184 -3.11 -3.14 15.95
N GLN A 185 -3.03 -2.08 16.76
CA GLN A 185 -1.93 -1.83 17.70
C GLN A 185 -1.80 -2.91 18.78
N ILE A 186 -2.92 -3.55 19.18
CA ILE A 186 -2.88 -4.73 20.06
C ILE A 186 -1.91 -5.77 19.48
N HIS A 187 -1.94 -5.93 18.15
CA HIS A 187 -1.07 -6.82 17.37
C HIS A 187 -1.03 -8.21 17.99
N ILE A 188 -2.22 -8.79 18.15
CA ILE A 188 -2.50 -9.91 19.05
C ILE A 188 -1.92 -11.25 18.59
N PHE A 189 -1.62 -11.39 17.30
CA PHE A 189 -1.09 -12.61 16.70
C PHE A 189 0.42 -12.50 16.46
N GLY A 190 1.09 -13.64 16.29
CA GLY A 190 2.50 -13.67 15.91
C GLY A 190 2.75 -13.07 14.52
N GLU A 191 1.95 -13.48 13.54
CA GLU A 191 1.96 -12.95 12.17
C GLU A 191 0.54 -12.79 11.62
N GLY A 192 0.34 -12.07 10.52
CA GLY A 192 -0.97 -11.96 9.87
C GLY A 192 -1.97 -10.96 10.48
N ASN A 193 -1.52 -10.10 11.40
CA ASN A 193 -2.37 -9.09 12.06
C ASN A 193 -3.06 -8.16 11.06
N THR A 194 -2.31 -7.53 10.14
CA THR A 194 -2.88 -6.55 9.20
C THR A 194 -3.93 -7.15 8.27
N ARG A 195 -3.68 -8.33 7.69
CA ARG A 195 -4.64 -9.03 6.82
C ARG A 195 -5.90 -9.43 7.60
N THR A 196 -5.74 -9.89 8.84
CA THR A 196 -6.89 -10.19 9.72
C THR A 196 -7.70 -8.93 10.04
N THR A 197 -7.03 -7.83 10.40
CA THR A 197 -7.67 -6.54 10.68
C THR A 197 -8.43 -6.00 9.48
N ALA A 198 -7.84 -6.03 8.29
CA ALA A 198 -8.52 -5.58 7.07
C ALA A 198 -9.80 -6.38 6.81
N VAL A 199 -9.74 -7.72 6.84
CA VAL A 199 -10.91 -8.58 6.61
C VAL A 199 -11.99 -8.36 7.67
N PHE A 200 -11.61 -8.30 8.94
CA PHE A 200 -12.55 -8.01 10.03
C PHE A 200 -13.22 -6.65 9.82
N PHE A 201 -12.43 -5.62 9.50
CA PHE A 201 -12.90 -4.26 9.37
C PHE A 201 -13.83 -4.08 8.17
N ILE A 202 -13.53 -4.68 7.01
CA ILE A 202 -14.44 -4.72 5.86
C ILE A 202 -15.79 -5.35 6.25
N LYS A 203 -15.76 -6.48 6.96
CA LYS A 203 -17.00 -7.14 7.41
C LYS A 203 -17.76 -6.30 8.44
N TYR A 204 -17.04 -5.61 9.34
CA TYR A 204 -17.64 -4.70 10.31
C TYR A 204 -18.31 -3.49 9.63
N LEU A 205 -17.63 -2.81 8.72
CA LEU A 205 -18.17 -1.68 7.95
C LEU A 205 -19.48 -2.04 7.25
N ARG A 206 -19.57 -3.24 6.67
CA ARG A 206 -20.80 -3.75 6.05
C ARG A 206 -21.96 -3.89 7.05
N THR A 207 -21.69 -4.20 8.32
CA THR A 207 -22.74 -4.23 9.35
C THR A 207 -23.28 -2.85 9.71
N LEU A 208 -22.46 -1.81 9.50
CA LEU A 208 -22.86 -0.42 9.65
C LEU A 208 -23.59 0.14 8.41
N GLY A 209 -23.72 -0.67 7.35
CA GLY A 209 -24.42 -0.31 6.12
C GLY A 209 -23.54 0.32 5.04
N PHE A 210 -22.21 0.38 5.23
CA PHE A 210 -21.30 0.86 4.20
C PHE A 210 -21.12 -0.15 3.07
N ASP A 211 -21.12 0.34 1.83
CA ASP A 211 -20.74 -0.42 0.66
C ASP A 211 -19.22 -0.33 0.44
N ALA A 212 -18.47 -1.19 1.13
CA ALA A 212 -17.01 -1.21 1.04
C ALA A 212 -16.48 -2.01 -0.18
N THR A 213 -17.24 -2.11 -1.29
CA THR A 213 -16.91 -2.95 -2.45
C THR A 213 -16.13 -2.25 -3.57
N ASN A 214 -15.13 -1.43 -3.24
CA ASN A 214 -14.22 -0.79 -4.21
C ASN A 214 -12.80 -1.41 -4.16
N ASP A 215 -11.88 -0.88 -4.94
CA ASP A 215 -10.50 -1.37 -5.07
C ASP A 215 -9.52 -0.82 -4.03
N ILE A 216 -9.96 0.06 -3.12
CA ILE A 216 -9.06 0.80 -2.23
C ILE A 216 -8.17 -0.11 -1.38
N PHE A 217 -8.71 -1.20 -0.80
CA PHE A 217 -7.90 -2.17 -0.06
C PHE A 217 -6.94 -2.96 -0.95
N ALA A 218 -7.34 -3.28 -2.18
CA ALA A 218 -6.54 -4.07 -3.09
C ALA A 218 -5.32 -3.29 -3.59
N GLU A 219 -5.55 -2.05 -4.02
CA GLU A 219 -4.52 -1.19 -4.61
C GLU A 219 -3.63 -0.52 -3.56
N ASN A 220 -4.16 -0.27 -2.36
CA ASN A 220 -3.48 0.56 -1.34
C ASN A 220 -3.20 -0.20 -0.03
N ALA A 221 -3.06 -1.53 -0.09
CA ALA A 221 -2.84 -2.37 1.09
C ALA A 221 -1.61 -1.97 1.93
N TRP A 222 -0.50 -1.60 1.26
CA TRP A 222 0.71 -1.13 1.94
C TRP A 222 0.51 0.25 2.59
N TYR A 223 -0.25 1.13 1.93
CA TYR A 223 -0.61 2.43 2.49
C TYR A 223 -1.46 2.27 3.75
N PHE A 224 -2.50 1.43 3.70
CA PHE A 224 -3.34 1.12 4.86
C PHE A 224 -2.48 0.65 6.05
N ARG A 225 -1.55 -0.27 5.79
CA ARG A 225 -0.63 -0.78 6.81
C ARG A 225 0.27 0.33 7.40
N ASN A 226 0.82 1.21 6.56
CA ASN A 226 1.66 2.31 7.03
C ASN A 226 0.85 3.40 7.75
N ALA A 227 -0.41 3.62 7.36
CA ALA A 227 -1.32 4.53 8.04
C ALA A 227 -1.64 4.05 9.47
N LEU A 228 -1.88 2.74 9.64
CA LEU A 228 -2.04 2.12 10.96
C LEU A 228 -0.80 2.30 11.85
N VAL A 229 0.40 2.22 11.27
CA VAL A 229 1.66 2.49 12.00
C VAL A 229 1.72 3.95 12.45
N ARG A 230 1.42 4.90 11.56
CA ARG A 230 1.46 6.34 11.86
C ARG A 230 0.39 6.76 12.87
N ALA A 231 -0.74 6.09 12.91
CA ALA A 231 -1.80 6.30 13.89
C ALA A 231 -1.46 5.80 15.30
N ASN A 232 -0.33 5.10 15.49
CA ASN A 232 0.03 4.43 16.74
C ASN A 232 1.46 4.72 17.22
N TYR A 233 2.11 5.76 16.71
CA TYR A 233 3.49 6.07 17.06
C TYR A 233 3.66 7.52 17.53
N ASN A 234 4.23 7.67 18.73
CA ASN A 234 4.66 8.94 19.29
C ASN A 234 6.16 8.92 19.56
N ASN A 235 6.82 10.03 19.28
CA ASN A 235 8.15 10.34 19.80
C ASN A 235 8.26 11.84 20.06
N LEU A 236 7.85 12.23 21.27
CA LEU A 236 7.78 13.64 21.66
C LEU A 236 9.14 14.33 21.62
N THR A 237 10.23 13.60 21.89
CA THR A 237 11.60 14.15 21.81
C THR A 237 12.02 14.51 20.38
N LYS A 238 11.42 13.84 19.38
CA LYS A 238 11.61 14.11 17.95
C LYS A 238 10.46 14.96 17.37
N GLY A 239 9.51 15.43 18.20
CA GLY A 239 8.32 16.17 17.75
C GLY A 239 7.36 15.35 16.88
N ILE A 240 7.40 14.02 16.99
CA ILE A 240 6.52 13.12 16.25
C ILE A 240 5.32 12.78 17.12
N HIS A 241 4.13 12.99 16.58
CA HIS A 241 2.87 12.66 17.19
C HIS A 241 2.14 11.59 16.37
N GLU A 242 1.37 10.75 17.04
CA GLU A 242 0.43 9.86 16.37
C GLU A 242 -0.59 10.69 15.59
N THR A 243 -1.01 10.20 14.43
CA THR A 243 -1.99 10.88 13.59
C THR A 243 -2.83 9.88 12.80
N THR A 244 -4.15 10.08 12.82
CA THR A 244 -5.11 9.31 12.03
C THR A 244 -5.33 9.88 10.64
N GLU A 245 -4.80 11.07 10.32
CA GLU A 245 -5.06 11.79 9.06
C GLU A 245 -4.88 10.91 7.81
N TYR A 246 -3.81 10.11 7.76
CA TYR A 246 -3.57 9.20 6.63
C TYR A 246 -4.60 8.09 6.53
N LEU A 247 -5.02 7.56 7.68
CA LEU A 247 -6.04 6.52 7.72
C LEU A 247 -7.40 7.10 7.36
N GLU A 248 -7.69 8.34 7.74
CA GLU A 248 -8.89 9.07 7.35
C GLU A 248 -8.94 9.27 5.83
N LEU A 249 -7.85 9.71 5.18
CA LEU A 249 -7.77 9.80 3.70
C LEU A 249 -8.09 8.47 3.01
N PHE A 250 -7.56 7.36 3.56
CA PHE A 250 -7.86 6.02 3.07
C PHE A 250 -9.35 5.68 3.23
N LEU A 251 -9.94 5.98 4.39
CA LEU A 251 -11.35 5.71 4.68
C LEU A 251 -12.30 6.61 3.89
N GLU A 252 -11.92 7.85 3.62
CA GLU A 252 -12.68 8.76 2.77
C GLU A 252 -12.75 8.26 1.32
N ASN A 253 -11.64 7.75 0.78
CA ASN A 253 -11.66 7.08 -0.52
C ASN A 253 -12.55 5.82 -0.47
N LEU A 254 -12.43 5.03 0.60
CA LEU A 254 -13.17 3.78 0.77
C LEU A 254 -14.70 3.99 0.92
N LEU A 255 -15.12 4.96 1.73
CA LEU A 255 -16.50 5.09 2.22
C LEU A 255 -17.27 6.25 1.57
N CYS A 256 -16.56 7.21 0.98
CA CYS A 256 -17.16 8.41 0.41
C CYS A 256 -16.82 8.63 -1.07
N ASP A 257 -16.18 7.64 -1.71
CA ASP A 257 -15.76 7.70 -3.11
C ASP A 257 -14.90 8.95 -3.42
N LYS A 258 -14.13 9.41 -2.42
CA LYS A 258 -13.12 10.44 -2.64
C LYS A 258 -11.94 9.84 -3.42
N HIS A 259 -11.13 10.70 -4.03
CA HIS A 259 -9.98 10.30 -4.84
C HIS A 259 -8.69 10.95 -4.34
N HIS A 260 -8.44 10.85 -3.03
CA HIS A 260 -7.18 11.28 -2.44
C HIS A 260 -6.02 10.42 -2.95
N GLU A 261 -4.89 11.06 -3.25
CA GLU A 261 -3.68 10.33 -3.63
C GLU A 261 -3.03 9.68 -2.40
N LEU A 262 -2.87 8.36 -2.43
CA LEU A 262 -2.40 7.55 -1.32
C LEU A 262 -0.93 7.14 -1.52
N HIS A 263 -0.01 8.05 -1.20
CA HIS A 263 1.43 7.84 -1.38
C HIS A 263 2.13 7.36 -0.10
N ASN A 264 2.69 6.14 -0.08
CA ASN A 264 3.43 5.62 1.09
C ASN A 264 4.55 6.56 1.60
N ARG A 265 5.23 7.25 0.69
CA ARG A 265 6.31 8.19 1.03
C ARG A 265 5.84 9.38 1.89
N THR A 266 4.60 9.85 1.71
CA THR A 266 4.11 11.00 2.47
C THR A 266 3.83 10.68 3.94
N LEU A 267 3.76 9.38 4.28
CA LEU A 267 3.60 8.88 5.63
C LEU A 267 4.94 8.82 6.38
N HIS A 268 6.08 9.01 5.73
CA HIS A 268 7.36 8.80 6.38
C HIS A 268 7.70 9.91 7.39
N VAL A 269 8.09 9.55 8.62
CA VAL A 269 8.30 10.51 9.73
C VAL A 269 9.46 11.49 9.51
N SER A 270 10.47 11.12 8.73
CA SER A 270 11.59 12.02 8.40
C SER A 270 11.19 13.32 7.71
N GLY A 271 9.97 13.41 7.16
CA GLY A 271 9.50 14.58 6.41
C GLY A 271 10.21 14.81 5.07
N ARG A 272 11.17 13.94 4.70
CA ARG A 272 11.97 14.06 3.46
C ARG A 272 11.16 13.95 2.18
N TYR A 273 9.94 13.43 2.27
CA TYR A 273 9.10 13.06 1.14
C TYR A 273 7.73 13.79 1.14
N LYS A 274 7.60 14.87 1.93
CA LYS A 274 6.38 15.70 1.87
C LYS A 274 6.29 16.34 0.49
N HIS A 275 5.19 16.08 -0.22
CA HIS A 275 4.82 16.86 -1.38
C HIS A 275 4.48 18.28 -0.88
N ASP A 276 4.99 19.31 -1.55
CA ASP A 276 4.57 20.69 -1.33
C ASP A 276 3.04 20.78 -1.49
N GLN A 277 2.29 20.67 -0.39
CA GLN A 277 0.92 21.15 -0.37
C GLN A 277 1.02 22.66 -0.60
N LYS A 278 0.51 23.07 -1.76
CA LYS A 278 0.36 24.47 -2.15
C LYS A 278 -0.17 25.27 -0.97
N ALA A 279 0.57 26.33 -0.62
CA ALA A 279 -0.01 27.45 0.10
C ALA A 279 -1.23 27.95 -0.68
N ASP A 280 -2.35 28.16 0.02
CA ASP A 280 -3.55 28.79 -0.51
C ASP A 280 -3.20 30.06 -1.29
N ILE A 281 -3.43 30.04 -2.61
CA ILE A 281 -3.61 31.25 -3.41
C ILE A 281 -4.79 31.00 -4.34
N GLU A 282 -5.78 31.88 -4.18
CA GLU A 282 -7.05 31.95 -4.88
C GLU A 282 -6.90 31.96 -6.43
N THR A 283 -7.80 31.22 -7.07
CA THR A 283 -8.40 31.41 -8.41
C THR A 283 -7.52 31.96 -9.56
N GLN A 284 -7.26 31.12 -10.58
CA GLN A 284 -7.84 31.19 -11.94
C GLN A 284 -7.20 30.13 -12.87
N LYS A 285 -8.05 29.33 -13.54
CA LYS A 285 -7.75 28.66 -14.84
C LYS A 285 -7.88 29.72 -15.96
N PRO A 286 -7.33 29.57 -17.19
CA PRO A 286 -7.00 28.34 -17.97
C PRO A 286 -5.52 28.37 -18.49
N ASP A 287 -4.92 27.43 -19.23
CA ASP A 287 -5.38 26.50 -20.26
C ASP A 287 -4.33 25.36 -20.47
N ILE A 288 -4.71 24.36 -21.26
CA ILE A 288 -4.08 23.05 -21.52
C ILE A 288 -2.62 23.10 -22.03
N GLU A 289 -1.71 22.32 -21.44
CA GLU A 289 -0.60 21.65 -22.15
C GLU A 289 0.06 20.54 -21.29
N THR A 290 -0.16 19.28 -21.68
CA THR A 290 0.55 18.03 -21.32
C THR A 290 0.97 17.81 -19.85
N GLN A 291 0.22 16.96 -19.14
CA GLN A 291 0.74 16.23 -17.97
C GLN A 291 1.94 15.37 -18.41
N LYS A 292 3.16 15.86 -18.18
CA LYS A 292 4.31 14.98 -18.03
C LYS A 292 4.22 14.39 -16.63
N ALA A 293 4.04 13.08 -16.53
CA ALA A 293 4.21 12.37 -15.26
C ALA A 293 5.61 12.72 -14.71
N ASP A 294 5.70 13.15 -13.46
CA ASP A 294 6.97 13.32 -12.75
C ASP A 294 7.53 11.92 -12.46
N ILE A 295 8.19 11.32 -13.46
CA ILE A 295 8.87 10.03 -13.32
C ILE A 295 10.09 10.25 -12.42
N ASP A 296 10.16 9.54 -11.31
CA ASP A 296 11.28 9.61 -10.39
C ASP A 296 12.54 9.05 -11.07
N ILE A 297 13.61 9.85 -11.13
CA ILE A 297 14.87 9.40 -11.74
C ILE A 297 15.47 8.20 -11.01
N TRP A 298 15.10 7.97 -9.74
CA TRP A 298 15.51 6.78 -8.99
C TRP A 298 14.95 5.48 -9.54
N GLU A 299 13.74 5.50 -10.11
CA GLU A 299 13.14 4.32 -10.75
C GLU A 299 13.88 3.92 -12.03
N ILE A 300 14.56 4.88 -12.68
CA ILE A 300 15.26 4.67 -13.95
C ILE A 300 16.74 4.34 -13.73
N TYR A 301 17.40 5.12 -12.86
CA TYR A 301 18.86 5.08 -12.75
C TYR A 301 19.36 4.39 -11.49
N GLY A 302 18.50 4.13 -10.49
CA GLY A 302 18.83 3.33 -9.31
C GLY A 302 20.18 3.67 -8.67
N GLU A 303 21.04 2.65 -8.51
CA GLU A 303 22.37 2.77 -7.90
C GLU A 303 23.29 3.80 -8.58
N SER A 304 23.08 4.12 -9.87
CA SER A 304 23.83 5.16 -10.57
C SER A 304 23.66 6.55 -9.92
N LEU A 305 22.63 6.75 -9.09
CA LEU A 305 22.34 8.01 -8.41
C LEU A 305 22.94 8.13 -7.01
N GLU A 306 23.45 7.05 -6.42
CA GLU A 306 23.95 7.02 -5.03
C GLU A 306 25.15 7.95 -4.80
N ALA A 307 25.96 8.18 -5.83
CA ALA A 307 27.13 9.06 -5.78
C ALA A 307 26.79 10.56 -5.68
N PHE A 308 25.51 10.93 -5.84
CA PHE A 308 25.10 12.34 -5.91
C PHE A 308 24.44 12.83 -4.62
N THR A 309 24.78 14.06 -4.22
CA THR A 309 24.11 14.72 -3.09
C THR A 309 22.65 15.01 -3.40
N SER A 310 21.81 15.14 -2.38
CA SER A 310 20.36 15.46 -2.52
C SER A 310 20.11 16.73 -3.35
N LYS A 311 20.98 17.74 -3.23
CA LYS A 311 20.88 18.97 -4.04
C LYS A 311 21.19 18.72 -5.51
N THR A 312 22.16 17.86 -5.80
CA THR A 312 22.49 17.47 -7.18
C THR A 312 21.38 16.60 -7.77
N LEU A 313 20.81 15.68 -7.00
CA LEU A 313 19.67 14.86 -7.42
C LEU A 313 18.45 15.71 -7.80
N ALA A 314 18.15 16.76 -7.04
CA ALA A 314 17.09 17.70 -7.40
C ALA A 314 17.37 18.41 -8.74
N HIS A 315 18.63 18.73 -9.04
CA HIS A 315 18.99 19.28 -10.35
C HIS A 315 18.80 18.26 -11.48
N ILE A 316 19.16 16.99 -11.26
CA ILE A 316 19.01 15.91 -12.24
C ILE A 316 17.53 15.63 -12.51
N GLN A 317 16.71 15.56 -11.46
CA GLN A 317 15.25 15.36 -11.58
C GLN A 317 14.61 16.50 -12.38
N ASN A 318 14.96 17.76 -12.08
CA ASN A 318 14.46 18.91 -12.82
C ASN A 318 14.87 18.88 -14.29
N MET A 319 16.09 18.46 -14.58
CA MET A 319 16.55 18.25 -15.95
C MET A 319 15.75 17.15 -16.66
N TYR A 320 15.51 16.03 -15.99
CA TYR A 320 14.76 14.91 -16.53
C TYR A 320 13.30 15.29 -16.83
N ASN A 321 12.61 15.98 -15.91
CA ASN A 321 11.21 16.38 -16.11
C ASN A 321 11.09 17.42 -17.24
N SER A 322 12.06 18.34 -17.32
CA SER A 322 12.06 19.38 -18.36
C SER A 322 12.36 18.81 -19.74
N LEU A 323 13.38 17.96 -19.86
CA LEU A 323 13.93 17.52 -21.15
C LEU A 323 13.43 16.14 -21.56
N GLY A 324 13.38 15.18 -20.64
CA GLY A 324 13.04 13.78 -20.92
C GLY A 324 14.09 13.04 -21.76
N VAL A 325 13.83 11.76 -22.07
CA VAL A 325 14.78 10.87 -22.77
C VAL A 325 15.00 11.19 -24.24
N ASN A 326 14.05 11.86 -24.89
CA ASN A 326 14.07 12.10 -26.35
C ASN A 326 14.63 13.48 -26.74
N VAL A 327 15.02 14.32 -25.77
CA VAL A 327 15.52 15.66 -26.05
C VAL A 327 17.03 15.71 -25.94
N VAL A 328 17.68 16.20 -27.00
CA VAL A 328 19.11 16.49 -27.01
C VAL A 328 19.37 17.88 -26.45
N PHE A 329 20.22 17.97 -25.44
CA PHE A 329 20.51 19.22 -24.73
C PHE A 329 22.02 19.49 -24.64
N GLY A 330 22.38 20.74 -24.40
CA GLY A 330 23.76 21.17 -24.13
C GLY A 330 23.92 21.85 -22.78
N ARG A 331 25.15 22.30 -22.49
CA ARG A 331 25.48 23.01 -21.25
C ARG A 331 24.57 24.22 -20.99
N SER A 332 24.24 24.99 -22.02
CA SER A 332 23.36 26.17 -21.90
C SER A 332 21.96 25.82 -21.38
N ASP A 333 21.44 24.65 -21.76
CA ASP A 333 20.08 24.22 -21.41
C ASP A 333 20.06 23.72 -19.95
N MET A 334 21.08 22.94 -19.56
CA MET A 334 21.31 22.60 -18.16
C MET A 334 21.39 23.84 -17.28
N GLN A 335 22.15 24.87 -17.69
CA GLN A 335 22.30 26.09 -16.89
C GLN A 335 20.97 26.82 -16.70
N LYS A 336 20.12 26.87 -17.73
CA LYS A 336 18.78 27.48 -17.64
C LYS A 336 17.89 26.75 -16.64
N ILE A 337 17.90 25.41 -16.66
CA ILE A 337 17.04 24.59 -15.81
C ILE A 337 17.55 24.57 -14.36
N THR A 338 18.85 24.33 -14.17
CA THR A 338 19.45 24.13 -12.84
C THR A 338 19.88 25.44 -12.16
N LYS A 339 19.95 26.54 -12.92
CA LYS A 339 20.51 27.84 -12.50
C LYS A 339 21.97 27.77 -12.04
N LEU A 340 22.71 26.74 -12.46
CA LEU A 340 24.13 26.56 -12.13
C LEU A 340 25.05 27.45 -13.00
N GLY A 341 26.17 27.88 -12.41
CA GLY A 341 27.24 28.56 -13.15
C GLY A 341 27.95 27.64 -14.16
N ALA A 342 28.60 28.22 -15.17
CA ALA A 342 29.11 27.49 -16.33
C ALA A 342 30.14 26.39 -15.98
N SER A 343 31.00 26.62 -14.98
CA SER A 343 31.96 25.60 -14.51
C SER A 343 31.23 24.41 -13.90
N ARG A 344 30.35 24.67 -12.94
CA ARG A 344 29.62 23.64 -12.19
C ARG A 344 28.66 22.84 -13.08
N ALA A 345 28.07 23.47 -14.10
CA ALA A 345 27.30 22.78 -15.12
C ALA A 345 28.17 21.85 -15.98
N SER A 346 29.40 22.26 -16.29
CA SER A 346 30.33 21.42 -17.05
C SER A 346 30.81 20.21 -16.25
N ASP A 347 31.03 20.38 -14.94
CA ASP A 347 31.44 19.30 -14.05
C ASP A 347 30.29 18.30 -13.86
N LEU A 348 29.06 18.79 -13.61
CA LEU A 348 27.90 17.92 -13.48
C LEU A 348 27.63 17.11 -14.76
N LEU A 349 27.80 17.68 -15.96
CA LEU A 349 27.67 16.91 -17.20
C LEU A 349 28.67 15.76 -17.29
N LYS A 350 29.91 15.95 -16.83
CA LYS A 350 30.92 14.87 -16.81
C LYS A 350 30.53 13.79 -15.82
N ASP A 351 30.06 14.17 -14.64
CA ASP A 351 29.65 13.21 -13.60
C ASP A 351 28.46 12.37 -14.09
N LEU A 352 27.49 12.98 -14.78
CA LEU A 352 26.34 12.28 -15.35
C LEU A 352 26.71 11.32 -16.48
N VAL A 353 27.69 11.67 -17.30
CA VAL A 353 28.24 10.75 -18.32
C VAL A 353 28.97 9.59 -17.66
N HIS A 354 29.77 9.86 -16.63
CA HIS A 354 30.50 8.82 -15.90
C HIS A 354 29.56 7.84 -15.21
N ALA A 355 28.45 8.35 -14.63
CA ALA A 355 27.40 7.56 -14.00
C ALA A 355 26.45 6.87 -14.98
N GLN A 356 26.66 7.00 -16.31
CA GLN A 356 25.79 6.43 -17.35
C GLN A 356 24.32 6.85 -17.22
N ILE A 357 24.09 8.10 -16.80
CA ILE A 357 22.75 8.73 -16.74
C ILE A 357 22.46 9.45 -18.06
N ILE A 358 23.49 10.02 -18.69
CA ILE A 358 23.41 10.68 -19.99
C ILE A 358 24.54 10.19 -20.91
N GLU A 359 24.29 10.24 -22.21
CA GLU A 359 25.27 9.89 -23.25
C GLU A 359 25.54 11.05 -24.20
N ALA A 360 26.73 11.07 -24.79
CA ALA A 360 27.12 12.09 -25.76
C ALA A 360 26.55 11.77 -27.15
N VAL A 361 25.97 12.77 -27.81
CA VAL A 361 25.36 12.62 -29.14
C VAL A 361 26.30 13.17 -30.22
N SER A 362 26.73 12.31 -31.14
CA SER A 362 27.56 12.70 -32.29
C SER A 362 26.72 13.29 -33.43
N GLY A 363 27.30 14.23 -34.21
CA GLY A 363 26.67 14.76 -35.43
C GLY A 363 25.84 16.04 -35.26
N LEU A 364 25.60 16.51 -34.03
CA LEU A 364 24.80 17.72 -33.71
C LEU A 364 25.62 18.87 -33.07
N GLY A 365 26.94 18.85 -33.26
CA GLY A 365 27.90 19.80 -32.66
C GLY A 365 28.57 19.27 -31.38
N LYS A 366 29.63 19.95 -30.91
CA LYS A 366 30.36 19.55 -29.70
C LYS A 366 29.53 19.79 -28.43
N GLY A 367 29.56 18.85 -27.50
CA GLY A 367 28.95 19.00 -26.17
C GLY A 367 27.42 18.88 -26.14
N LYS A 368 26.89 17.92 -26.90
CA LYS A 368 25.47 17.55 -26.92
C LYS A 368 25.26 16.21 -26.23
N TYR A 369 24.19 16.13 -25.43
CA TYR A 369 23.88 14.98 -24.60
C TYR A 369 22.39 14.63 -24.67
N ARG A 370 22.05 13.39 -24.36
CA ARG A 370 20.68 12.93 -24.08
C ARG A 370 20.67 12.01 -22.87
N PHE A 371 19.54 11.88 -22.20
CA PHE A 371 19.36 10.86 -21.16
C PHE A 371 19.40 9.46 -21.78
N CYS A 372 20.03 8.51 -21.08
CA CYS A 372 20.06 7.11 -21.50
C CYS A 372 18.68 6.48 -21.28
N GLU A 373 18.23 5.65 -22.23
CA GLU A 373 17.07 4.78 -22.04
C GLU A 373 17.54 3.53 -21.29
N LYS A 374 16.99 3.26 -20.11
CA LYS A 374 17.26 2.07 -19.30
C LYS A 374 16.00 1.26 -19.08
#